data_AF-A0A1R1Y0V2-F1
#
_entry.id   AF-A0A1R1Y0V2-F1
#
_cell.length_a   1.000
_cell.length_b   1.000
_cell.length_c   1.000
_cell.angle_alpha   90.00
_cell.angle_beta   90.00
_cell.angle_gamma   90.00
#
_symmetry.space_group_name_H-M   'P 1'
#
loop_
_entity.id
_entity.type
_entity.pdbx_description
1 polymer ?
#
loop_
_entity_poly.entity_id
_entity_poly.type
_entity_poly.pdbx_seq_one_letter_code
_entity_poly.pdbx_strand_id
1 'polypeptide(L)'
;MTFSSTSKELEYFRSLEAVRERSNWVYSLVKEGKSKYFKVDEAKLEQVASFIGELIARDYTSANSVPAHGRWRSFEIQNGSDTEQKRDLVNEHIQKWMSYGVDSKEICRRVIDLFVVSVILDAGAGSKWAYFDSETNSTYKRTEGLGMASLRMFEAGIFSSDQKSPFQVDSKKLLSFSDKDLIKGFQVSESNPLIGTENRARLIRNLGRVISNEEVFFPRSGGKSSSRPGNMFDYLVSKSIYGKIGVKQLWKVIIEGFYEVWPKTETKIEQVSLGDAWKCDILMQGTFSDRFEEYNNIIPFHKLSMWLTWSLVEAIERVGCLAVCDLHLLTGLPEYRNGGLLVDMGVIQLNQITIDEQIMTGNVNTEDKTPLFEVNSQVVVEWRALTITLLDKLHLVLCEALGMKTSEFPLNKLLEAGSWKAGRELSFKLRPKTGNPPIGIISDGTVF
;
A
#
# COMPACT_ATOMS: atom_id res chain seq x y z
N MET A 1 -14.72 6.46 -27.92
CA MET A 1 -14.78 5.00 -27.79
C MET A 1 -15.88 4.70 -26.79
N THR A 2 -16.87 3.93 -27.21
CA THR A 2 -17.99 3.48 -26.39
C THR A 2 -17.47 2.83 -25.10
N PHE A 3 -18.00 3.24 -23.94
CA PHE A 3 -17.85 2.48 -22.71
C PHE A 3 -18.38 1.07 -22.97
N SER A 4 -17.48 0.13 -23.25
CA SER A 4 -17.80 -1.30 -23.21
C SER A 4 -18.35 -1.55 -21.81
N SER A 5 -19.55 -2.13 -21.69
CA SER A 5 -20.00 -2.64 -20.40
C SER A 5 -18.89 -3.56 -19.88
N THR A 6 -18.27 -3.20 -18.76
CA THR A 6 -17.30 -4.05 -18.08
C THR A 6 -17.95 -5.42 -17.89
N SER A 7 -17.29 -6.49 -18.31
CA SER A 7 -17.80 -7.85 -18.05
C SER A 7 -17.91 -8.09 -16.54
N LYS A 8 -18.82 -8.98 -16.14
CA LYS A 8 -19.03 -9.31 -14.73
C LYS A 8 -17.78 -9.91 -14.11
N GLU A 9 -17.02 -10.62 -14.94
CA GLU A 9 -15.70 -11.19 -14.70
C GLU A 9 -14.72 -10.08 -14.28
N LEU A 10 -14.53 -9.08 -15.13
CA LEU A 10 -13.58 -7.99 -14.89
C LEU A 10 -13.99 -7.14 -13.68
N GLU A 11 -15.29 -6.88 -13.49
CA GLU A 11 -15.81 -6.20 -12.30
C GLU A 11 -15.51 -6.99 -11.02
N TYR A 12 -15.76 -8.31 -11.03
CA TYR A 12 -15.47 -9.17 -9.89
C TYR A 12 -13.97 -9.21 -9.57
N PHE A 13 -13.08 -9.46 -10.53
CA PHE A 13 -11.64 -9.54 -10.26
C PHE A 13 -11.00 -8.21 -9.87
N ARG A 14 -11.70 -7.08 -10.04
CA ARG A 14 -11.32 -5.76 -9.52
C ARG A 14 -11.94 -5.45 -8.15
N SER A 15 -12.78 -6.31 -7.61
CA SER A 15 -13.49 -6.08 -6.34
C SER A 15 -12.65 -6.41 -5.11
N LEU A 16 -13.04 -5.83 -3.96
CA LEU A 16 -12.47 -6.18 -2.65
C LEU A 16 -12.82 -7.63 -2.27
N GLU A 17 -14.00 -8.09 -2.68
CA GLU A 17 -14.50 -9.44 -2.47
C GLU A 17 -13.58 -10.48 -3.12
N ALA A 18 -13.20 -10.29 -4.38
CA ALA A 18 -12.35 -11.24 -5.08
C ALA A 18 -10.97 -11.37 -4.42
N VAL A 19 -10.39 -10.26 -3.92
CA VAL A 19 -9.11 -10.29 -3.20
C VAL A 19 -9.21 -11.21 -1.98
N ARG A 20 -10.25 -11.03 -1.15
CA ARG A 20 -10.45 -11.84 0.05
C ARG A 20 -10.88 -13.27 -0.26
N GLU A 21 -11.83 -13.47 -1.16
CA GLU A 21 -12.39 -14.79 -1.51
C GLU A 21 -11.32 -15.70 -2.09
N ARG A 22 -10.57 -15.23 -3.11
CA ARG A 22 -9.52 -16.03 -3.77
C ARG A 22 -8.35 -16.31 -2.83
N SER A 23 -8.01 -15.38 -1.94
CA SER A 23 -6.99 -15.60 -0.90
C SER A 23 -7.41 -16.68 0.10
N ASN A 24 -8.69 -16.74 0.47
CA ASN A 24 -9.22 -17.78 1.36
C ASN A 24 -9.21 -19.16 0.71
N TRP A 25 -9.42 -19.24 -0.60
CA TRP A 25 -9.33 -20.51 -1.35
C TRP A 25 -7.92 -21.07 -1.32
N VAL A 26 -6.90 -20.25 -1.58
CA VAL A 26 -5.49 -20.66 -1.45
C VAL A 26 -5.19 -21.14 -0.04
N TYR A 27 -5.58 -20.37 0.97
CA TYR A 27 -5.40 -20.75 2.37
C TYR A 27 -6.06 -22.09 2.70
N SER A 28 -7.28 -22.35 2.22
CA SER A 28 -8.00 -23.60 2.47
C SER A 28 -7.25 -24.80 1.88
N LEU A 29 -6.74 -24.69 0.65
CA LEU A 29 -5.95 -25.75 0.02
C LEU A 29 -4.60 -25.98 0.71
N VAL A 30 -3.96 -24.91 1.19
CA VAL A 30 -2.72 -25.03 2.00
C VAL A 30 -3.02 -25.78 3.30
N LYS A 31 -4.15 -25.50 3.96
CA LYS A 31 -4.62 -26.23 5.16
C LYS A 31 -4.93 -27.70 4.89
N GLU A 32 -5.41 -28.02 3.69
CA GLU A 32 -5.61 -29.40 3.22
C GLU A 32 -4.28 -30.11 2.86
N GLY A 33 -3.13 -29.43 2.95
CA GLY A 33 -1.83 -30.00 2.63
C GLY A 33 -1.52 -30.08 1.13
N LYS A 34 -2.25 -29.33 0.28
CA LYS A 34 -2.07 -29.33 -1.18
C LYS A 34 -0.96 -28.40 -1.68
N SER A 35 -0.45 -27.51 -0.82
CA SER A 35 0.66 -26.63 -1.19
C SER A 35 1.98 -27.39 -1.23
N LYS A 36 2.74 -27.18 -2.30
CA LYS A 36 4.11 -27.67 -2.42
C LYS A 36 5.11 -26.82 -1.63
N TYR A 37 4.73 -25.60 -1.27
CA TYR A 37 5.64 -24.58 -0.75
C TYR A 37 5.43 -24.31 0.72
N PHE A 38 4.18 -24.35 1.20
CA PHE A 38 3.85 -23.88 2.53
C PHE A 38 3.06 -24.88 3.37
N LYS A 39 3.26 -24.79 4.68
CA LYS A 39 2.35 -25.28 5.71
C LYS A 39 1.89 -24.11 6.57
N VAL A 40 0.69 -24.23 7.15
CA VAL A 40 0.13 -23.20 8.05
C VAL A 40 -0.15 -23.81 9.43
N ASP A 41 0.37 -23.15 10.46
CA ASP A 41 0.15 -23.46 11.86
C ASP A 41 -0.56 -22.29 12.56
N GLU A 42 -1.89 -22.39 12.63
CA GLU A 42 -2.73 -21.34 13.23
C GLU A 42 -2.60 -21.26 14.75
N ALA A 43 -2.12 -22.31 15.42
CA ALA A 43 -1.92 -22.27 16.87
C ALA A 43 -0.89 -21.20 17.28
N LYS A 44 -0.03 -20.78 16.34
CA LYS A 44 0.96 -19.71 16.56
C LYS A 44 0.40 -18.30 16.39
N LEU A 45 -0.85 -18.13 15.94
CA LEU A 45 -1.47 -16.80 15.85
C LEU A 45 -1.58 -16.12 17.22
N GLU A 46 -1.83 -16.89 18.29
CA GLU A 46 -1.87 -16.37 19.67
C GLU A 46 -0.52 -15.78 20.08
N GLN A 47 0.58 -16.44 19.72
CA GLN A 47 1.93 -15.95 19.99
C GLN A 47 2.21 -14.64 19.24
N VAL A 48 1.79 -14.55 17.97
CA VAL A 48 1.93 -13.31 17.18
C VAL A 48 1.08 -12.18 17.79
N ALA A 49 -0.15 -12.47 18.21
CA ALA A 49 -1.03 -11.49 18.87
C ALA A 49 -0.43 -11.00 20.20
N SER A 50 0.14 -11.90 21.02
CA SER A 50 0.85 -11.53 22.26
C SER A 50 2.02 -10.60 21.98
N PHE A 51 2.86 -10.92 20.99
CA PHE A 51 3.99 -10.08 20.62
C PHE A 51 3.55 -8.68 20.15
N ILE A 52 2.48 -8.61 19.36
CA ILE A 52 1.91 -7.31 18.95
C ILE A 52 1.31 -6.56 20.15
N GLY A 53 0.63 -7.25 21.07
CA GLY A 53 0.10 -6.65 22.29
C GLY A 53 1.18 -6.00 23.15
N GLU A 54 2.35 -6.66 23.28
CA GLU A 54 3.52 -6.10 23.96
C GLU A 54 4.05 -4.83 23.29
N LEU A 55 4.12 -4.80 21.95
CA LEU A 55 4.52 -3.61 21.20
C LEU A 55 3.52 -2.47 21.37
N ILE A 56 2.22 -2.77 21.33
CA ILE A 56 1.16 -1.77 21.56
C ILE A 56 1.31 -1.17 22.95
N ALA A 57 1.48 -2.00 23.98
CA ALA A 57 1.63 -1.54 25.36
C ALA A 57 2.93 -0.73 25.58
N ARG A 58 4.00 -1.06 24.84
CA ARG A 58 5.28 -0.33 24.88
C ARG A 58 5.19 1.06 24.24
N ASP A 59 4.52 1.16 23.10
CA ASP A 59 4.64 2.32 22.21
C ASP A 59 3.45 3.28 22.26
N TYR A 60 2.33 2.86 22.87
CA TYR A 60 1.09 3.62 22.90
C TYR A 60 0.50 3.64 24.31
N THR A 61 -0.14 4.74 24.67
CA THR A 61 -0.81 4.89 25.98
C THR A 61 -1.98 3.93 26.13
N SER A 62 -2.60 3.54 25.01
CA SER A 62 -3.63 2.50 24.94
C SER A 62 -3.78 1.97 23.52
N ALA A 63 -4.40 0.79 23.35
CA ALA A 63 -4.76 0.27 22.03
C ALA A 63 -5.67 1.22 21.22
N ASN A 64 -6.49 2.03 21.90
CA ASN A 64 -7.33 3.05 21.25
C ASN A 64 -6.50 4.16 20.57
N SER A 65 -5.36 4.52 21.17
CA SER A 65 -4.46 5.57 20.66
C SER A 65 -3.61 5.13 19.46
N VAL A 66 -3.63 3.84 19.10
CA VAL A 66 -2.99 3.37 17.87
C VAL A 66 -3.61 4.08 16.67
N PRO A 67 -2.83 4.82 15.86
CA PRO A 67 -3.35 5.48 14.67
C PRO A 67 -3.62 4.48 13.55
N ALA A 68 -4.40 4.89 12.56
CA ALA A 68 -4.60 4.12 11.35
C ALA A 68 -3.29 3.96 10.57
N HIS A 69 -3.03 2.76 10.04
CA HIS A 69 -1.98 2.58 9.03
C HIS A 69 -2.38 3.29 7.74
N GLY A 70 -1.50 4.15 7.26
CA GLY A 70 -1.74 4.97 6.08
C GLY A 70 -0.55 5.86 5.79
N ARG A 71 -0.55 6.51 4.63
CA ARG A 71 0.56 7.37 4.21
C ARG A 71 0.82 8.54 5.17
N TRP A 72 -0.18 8.97 5.94
CA TRP A 72 -0.05 10.05 6.91
C TRP A 72 1.11 9.83 7.89
N ARG A 73 1.29 8.58 8.36
CA ARG A 73 2.34 8.22 9.32
C ARG A 73 3.75 8.48 8.81
N SER A 74 3.94 8.51 7.49
CA SER A 74 5.24 8.83 6.86
C SER A 74 5.64 10.31 6.98
N PHE A 75 4.71 11.17 7.42
CA PHE A 75 4.93 12.60 7.62
C PHE A 75 4.89 13.00 9.10
N GLU A 76 4.86 12.01 9.99
CA GLU A 76 5.02 12.20 11.43
C GLU A 76 6.47 11.93 11.81
N ILE A 77 7.16 12.97 12.27
CA ILE A 77 8.58 12.89 12.65
C ILE A 77 8.72 13.08 14.15
N GLN A 78 9.81 12.55 14.72
CA GLN A 78 10.14 12.80 16.13
C GLN A 78 10.46 14.28 16.37
N ASN A 79 9.97 14.84 17.48
CA ASN A 79 10.25 16.21 17.88
C ASN A 79 11.38 16.26 18.93
N GLY A 80 12.62 16.38 18.47
CA GLY A 80 13.79 16.36 19.36
C GLY A 80 14.06 14.97 19.93
N SER A 81 14.60 14.89 21.15
CA SER A 81 14.94 13.63 21.82
C SER A 81 13.76 13.00 22.58
N ASP A 82 12.62 13.69 22.66
CA ASP A 82 11.43 13.21 23.34
C ASP A 82 10.65 12.27 22.40
N THR A 83 10.55 11.00 22.78
CA THR A 83 9.91 9.96 21.98
C THR A 83 8.39 10.10 21.93
N GLU A 84 7.78 10.86 22.84
CA GLU A 84 6.31 10.99 22.95
C GLU A 84 5.74 12.12 22.10
N GLN A 85 6.55 13.12 21.73
CA GLN A 85 6.09 14.24 20.90
C GLN A 85 6.48 14.02 19.44
N LYS A 86 5.48 13.72 18.61
CA LYS A 86 5.63 13.70 17.15
C LYS A 86 5.17 15.03 16.56
N ARG A 87 5.93 15.56 15.59
CA ARG A 87 5.48 16.63 14.71
C ARG A 87 4.75 16.03 13.51
N ASP A 88 3.51 16.45 13.31
CA ASP A 88 2.68 16.08 12.15
C ASP A 88 2.82 17.17 11.08
N LEU A 89 3.74 16.97 10.13
CA LEU A 89 4.08 17.96 9.11
C LEU A 89 2.89 18.28 8.18
N VAL A 90 2.02 17.29 7.93
CA VAL A 90 0.80 17.52 7.13
C VAL A 90 -0.16 18.40 7.90
N ASN A 91 -0.35 18.16 9.19
CA ASN A 91 -1.18 19.02 10.03
C ASN A 91 -0.61 20.44 10.17
N GLU A 92 0.71 20.61 10.26
CA GLU A 92 1.35 21.93 10.22
C GLU A 92 0.95 22.73 8.96
N HIS A 93 0.98 22.08 7.78
CA HIS A 93 0.50 22.69 6.54
C HIS A 93 -1.00 22.97 6.54
N ILE A 94 -1.82 22.05 7.06
CA ILE A 94 -3.27 22.24 7.18
C ILE A 94 -3.57 23.49 8.03
N GLN A 95 -2.96 23.61 9.21
CA GLN A 95 -3.16 24.77 10.10
C GLN A 95 -2.72 26.07 9.42
N LYS A 96 -1.61 26.03 8.67
CA LYS A 96 -1.13 27.19 7.89
C LYS A 96 -2.09 27.59 6.75
N TRP A 97 -2.66 26.62 6.03
CA TRP A 97 -3.63 26.93 4.98
C TRP A 97 -4.96 27.45 5.57
N MET A 98 -5.40 26.90 6.71
CA MET A 98 -6.56 27.40 7.44
C MET A 98 -6.36 28.86 7.88
N SER A 99 -5.17 29.22 8.40
CA SER A 99 -4.90 30.59 8.82
C SER A 99 -4.83 31.59 7.65
N TYR A 100 -4.60 31.10 6.43
CA TYR A 100 -4.71 31.90 5.19
C TYR A 100 -6.12 31.90 4.59
N GLY A 101 -7.12 31.31 5.26
CA GLY A 101 -8.50 31.27 4.78
C GLY A 101 -8.73 30.36 3.57
N VAL A 102 -7.87 29.36 3.35
CA VAL A 102 -8.08 28.36 2.29
C VAL A 102 -9.29 27.50 2.64
N ASP A 103 -10.21 27.31 1.68
CA ASP A 103 -11.39 26.48 1.85
C ASP A 103 -11.04 25.04 2.27
N SER A 104 -11.84 24.48 3.18
CA SER A 104 -11.67 23.11 3.72
C SER A 104 -11.61 22.03 2.64
N LYS A 105 -12.43 22.14 1.57
CA LYS A 105 -12.39 21.17 0.48
C LYS A 105 -11.08 21.29 -0.29
N GLU A 106 -10.62 22.52 -0.55
CA GLU A 106 -9.31 22.73 -1.19
C GLU A 106 -8.16 22.18 -0.34
N ILE A 107 -8.19 22.38 0.98
CA ILE A 107 -7.21 21.76 1.90
C ILE A 107 -7.22 20.23 1.75
N CYS A 108 -8.40 19.60 1.77
CA CYS A 108 -8.53 18.15 1.56
C CYS A 108 -7.97 17.72 0.21
N ARG A 109 -8.25 18.45 -0.89
CA ARG A 109 -7.67 18.15 -2.21
C ARG A 109 -6.14 18.20 -2.19
N ARG A 110 -5.53 19.16 -1.48
CA ARG A 110 -4.06 19.27 -1.38
C ARG A 110 -3.44 18.09 -0.64
N VAL A 111 -4.09 17.63 0.43
CA VAL A 111 -3.64 16.44 1.18
C VAL A 111 -3.77 15.19 0.31
N ILE A 112 -4.89 15.03 -0.40
CA ILE A 112 -5.08 13.91 -1.34
C ILE A 112 -4.04 13.93 -2.46
N ASP A 113 -3.76 15.10 -3.04
CA ASP A 113 -2.71 15.27 -4.04
C ASP A 113 -1.36 14.74 -3.55
N LEU A 114 -0.92 15.21 -2.37
CA LEU A 114 0.32 14.76 -1.73
C LEU A 114 0.32 13.25 -1.52
N PHE A 115 -0.78 12.69 -0.98
CA PHE A 115 -0.86 11.28 -0.65
C PHE A 115 -0.80 10.41 -1.89
N VAL A 116 -1.49 10.79 -2.96
CA VAL A 116 -1.49 10.06 -4.23
C VAL A 116 -0.08 9.98 -4.82
N VAL A 117 0.62 11.11 -4.99
CA VAL A 117 1.97 11.07 -5.57
C VAL A 117 2.95 10.34 -4.65
N SER A 118 2.81 10.52 -3.34
CA SER A 118 3.68 9.89 -2.36
C SER A 118 3.50 8.37 -2.31
N VAL A 119 2.27 7.85 -2.44
CA VAL A 119 1.99 6.41 -2.54
C VAL A 119 2.47 5.81 -3.86
N ILE A 120 2.25 6.51 -4.99
CA ILE A 120 2.75 6.06 -6.30
C ILE A 120 4.28 5.95 -6.31
N LEU A 121 4.94 6.83 -5.56
CA LEU A 121 6.38 6.84 -5.34
C LEU A 121 6.81 5.97 -4.15
N ASP A 122 6.05 4.97 -3.73
CA ASP A 122 6.36 4.12 -2.58
C ASP A 122 6.81 2.68 -2.94
N ALA A 123 7.56 2.51 -4.04
CA ALA A 123 7.92 1.18 -4.61
C ALA A 123 9.03 0.40 -3.92
N GLY A 124 9.23 0.65 -2.62
CA GLY A 124 10.37 0.12 -1.88
C GLY A 124 11.70 0.79 -2.28
N ALA A 125 12.45 1.27 -1.29
CA ALA A 125 13.68 2.01 -1.55
C ALA A 125 14.94 1.14 -1.71
N GLY A 126 14.83 -0.18 -1.52
CA GLY A 126 15.99 -1.02 -1.23
C GLY A 126 16.58 -0.73 0.16
N SER A 127 17.68 -1.39 0.52
CA SER A 127 18.37 -1.21 1.82
C SER A 127 19.40 -0.08 1.82
N LYS A 128 19.88 0.31 0.63
CA LYS A 128 21.00 1.26 0.47
C LYS A 128 20.57 2.72 0.43
N TRP A 129 19.43 3.02 -0.20
CA TRP A 129 18.97 4.39 -0.36
C TRP A 129 18.56 5.03 0.97
N ALA A 130 18.91 6.31 1.14
CA ALA A 130 18.46 7.16 2.22
C ALA A 130 18.16 8.58 1.72
N TYR A 131 17.28 9.30 2.42
CA TYR A 131 16.94 10.69 2.16
C TYR A 131 17.40 11.57 3.31
N PHE A 132 18.24 12.55 3.03
CA PHE A 132 18.61 13.57 4.00
C PHE A 132 17.70 14.78 3.87
N ASP A 133 16.93 15.10 4.90
CA ASP A 133 16.07 16.27 4.91
C ASP A 133 16.77 17.44 5.61
N SER A 134 17.09 18.49 4.86
CA SER A 134 17.80 19.66 5.39
C SER A 134 16.98 20.47 6.39
N GLU A 135 15.66 20.45 6.30
CA GLU A 135 14.79 21.22 7.20
C GLU A 135 14.68 20.59 8.60
N THR A 136 14.75 19.27 8.68
CA THR A 136 14.74 18.51 9.95
C THR A 136 16.13 18.06 10.38
N ASN A 137 17.14 18.33 9.55
CA ASN A 137 18.53 17.88 9.71
C ASN A 137 18.63 16.39 10.04
N SER A 138 17.80 15.57 9.40
CA SER A 138 17.61 14.16 9.73
C SER A 138 17.69 13.28 8.48
N THR A 139 18.16 12.04 8.66
CA THR A 139 18.22 11.05 7.58
C THR A 139 17.12 10.02 7.75
N TYR A 140 16.29 9.86 6.72
CA TYR A 140 15.20 8.90 6.67
C TYR A 140 15.51 7.80 5.66
N LYS A 141 15.02 6.58 5.89
CA LYS A 141 15.22 5.42 5.01
C LYS A 141 13.87 4.80 4.66
N ARG A 142 13.86 3.88 3.70
CA ARG A 142 12.69 3.07 3.34
C ARG A 142 11.45 3.96 3.06
N THR A 143 10.26 3.51 3.47
CA THR A 143 8.97 4.17 3.24
C THR A 143 8.94 5.61 3.77
N GLU A 144 9.53 5.84 4.94
CA GLU A 144 9.58 7.13 5.62
C GLU A 144 10.43 8.14 4.82
N GLY A 145 11.58 7.70 4.29
CA GLY A 145 12.40 8.54 3.42
C GLY A 145 11.71 8.86 2.09
N LEU A 146 11.03 7.88 1.47
CA LEU A 146 10.25 8.12 0.25
C LEU A 146 9.10 9.11 0.50
N GLY A 147 8.48 9.03 1.68
CA GLY A 147 7.47 9.99 2.15
C GLY A 147 8.04 11.40 2.23
N MET A 148 9.15 11.57 2.96
CA MET A 148 9.78 12.87 3.14
C MET A 148 10.24 13.50 1.83
N ALA A 149 10.89 12.73 0.94
CA ALA A 149 11.27 13.19 -0.39
C ALA A 149 10.05 13.71 -1.19
N SER A 150 8.96 12.94 -1.17
CA SER A 150 7.71 13.33 -1.85
C SER A 150 7.09 14.60 -1.27
N LEU A 151 7.14 14.77 0.06
CA LEU A 151 6.68 16.00 0.72
C LEU A 151 7.52 17.21 0.29
N ARG A 152 8.85 17.12 0.34
CA ARG A 152 9.73 18.22 -0.07
C ARG A 152 9.58 18.59 -1.54
N MET A 153 9.38 17.61 -2.42
CA MET A 153 9.06 17.86 -3.82
C MET A 153 7.70 18.56 -4.00
N PHE A 154 6.70 18.18 -3.21
CA PHE A 154 5.37 18.82 -3.22
C PHE A 154 5.44 20.26 -2.71
N GLU A 155 6.15 20.52 -1.61
CA GLU A 155 6.39 21.87 -1.07
C GLU A 155 7.13 22.76 -2.07
N ALA A 156 8.10 22.20 -2.79
CA ALA A 156 8.85 22.89 -3.83
C ALA A 156 8.04 23.11 -5.13
N GLY A 157 6.79 22.67 -5.21
CA GLY A 157 5.92 22.84 -6.38
C GLY A 157 6.31 21.99 -7.59
N ILE A 158 7.11 20.93 -7.40
CA ILE A 158 7.59 20.08 -8.50
C ILE A 158 6.45 19.38 -9.25
N PHE A 159 5.30 19.19 -8.60
CA PHE A 159 4.12 18.57 -9.19
C PHE A 159 3.04 19.57 -9.65
N SER A 160 3.28 20.88 -9.51
CA SER A 160 2.36 21.94 -9.93
C SER A 160 2.83 22.65 -11.19
N SER A 161 1.90 22.97 -12.10
CA SER A 161 2.12 23.85 -13.25
C SER A 161 1.79 25.32 -12.96
N ASP A 162 1.21 25.61 -11.79
CA ASP A 162 0.90 26.96 -11.33
C ASP A 162 1.84 27.38 -10.19
N GLN A 163 2.73 28.33 -10.46
CA GLN A 163 3.69 28.85 -9.48
C GLN A 163 3.01 29.57 -8.30
N LYS A 164 1.77 30.04 -8.47
CA LYS A 164 1.00 30.67 -7.38
C LYS A 164 0.34 29.63 -6.47
N SER A 165 0.28 28.37 -6.91
CA SER A 165 -0.31 27.24 -6.19
C SER A 165 0.70 26.09 -6.12
N PRO A 166 1.81 26.21 -5.37
CA PRO A 166 2.85 25.18 -5.33
C PRO A 166 2.36 23.87 -4.68
N PHE A 167 1.47 23.97 -3.68
CA PHE A 167 0.88 22.83 -2.96
C PHE A 167 -0.27 22.17 -3.74
N GLN A 168 -0.04 21.78 -4.98
CA GLN A 168 -0.99 20.97 -5.77
C GLN A 168 -0.25 19.98 -6.66
N VAL A 169 -0.97 18.97 -7.12
CA VAL A 169 -0.50 18.02 -8.14
C VAL A 169 -1.43 18.12 -9.34
N ASP A 170 -0.97 18.53 -10.51
CA ASP A 170 -1.84 18.65 -11.67
C ASP A 170 -1.34 17.96 -12.93
N SER A 171 -2.27 17.48 -13.74
CA SER A 171 -1.99 16.64 -14.90
C SER A 171 -1.01 17.27 -15.88
N LYS A 172 -1.08 18.60 -16.08
CA LYS A 172 -0.18 19.33 -16.99
C LYS A 172 1.27 19.21 -16.53
N LYS A 173 1.56 19.43 -15.25
CA LYS A 173 2.93 19.28 -14.73
C LYS A 173 3.37 17.82 -14.76
N LEU A 174 2.50 16.89 -14.35
CA LEU A 174 2.81 15.46 -14.31
C LEU A 174 3.16 14.87 -15.68
N LEU A 175 2.50 15.30 -16.76
CA LEU A 175 2.83 14.87 -18.13
C LEU A 175 4.26 15.25 -18.55
N SER A 176 4.77 16.35 -18.00
CA SER A 176 6.15 16.84 -18.25
C SER A 176 7.18 16.38 -17.22
N PHE A 177 6.78 15.56 -16.23
CA PHE A 177 7.66 15.13 -15.14
C PHE A 177 8.80 14.27 -15.69
N SER A 178 10.03 14.69 -15.41
CA SER A 178 11.24 14.06 -15.95
C SER A 178 11.93 13.16 -14.93
N ASP A 179 12.74 12.24 -15.42
CA ASP A 179 13.55 11.37 -14.57
C ASP A 179 14.56 12.22 -13.75
N LYS A 180 15.00 13.37 -14.29
CA LYS A 180 15.86 14.33 -13.58
C LYS A 180 15.16 14.96 -12.37
N ASP A 181 13.86 15.25 -12.48
CA ASP A 181 13.07 15.78 -11.36
C ASP A 181 13.04 14.76 -10.21
N LEU A 182 12.85 13.48 -10.55
CA LEU A 182 12.88 12.39 -9.58
C LEU A 182 14.27 12.21 -8.97
N ILE A 183 15.32 12.11 -9.79
CA ILE A 183 16.70 11.92 -9.35
C ILE A 183 17.10 13.02 -8.37
N LYS A 184 16.80 14.29 -8.70
CA LYS A 184 17.08 15.43 -7.83
C LYS A 184 16.25 15.37 -6.55
N GLY A 185 14.94 15.17 -6.66
CA GLY A 185 14.02 15.17 -5.52
C GLY A 185 14.25 14.01 -4.54
N PHE A 186 14.68 12.85 -5.03
CA PHE A 186 15.00 11.66 -4.23
C PHE A 186 16.49 11.53 -3.93
N GLN A 187 17.32 12.52 -4.27
CA GLN A 187 18.77 12.51 -4.01
C GLN A 187 19.47 11.25 -4.56
N VAL A 188 19.01 10.77 -5.72
CA VAL A 188 19.53 9.54 -6.33
C VAL A 188 20.91 9.82 -6.92
N SER A 189 21.88 8.96 -6.60
CA SER A 189 23.24 9.02 -7.13
C SER A 189 23.84 7.62 -7.15
N GLU A 190 25.05 7.48 -7.70
CA GLU A 190 25.80 6.22 -7.63
C GLU A 190 26.05 5.76 -6.18
N SER A 191 26.29 6.71 -5.27
CA SER A 191 26.50 6.45 -3.84
C SER A 191 25.21 6.31 -3.03
N ASN A 192 24.08 6.74 -3.59
CA ASN A 192 22.75 6.66 -2.98
C ASN A 192 21.72 6.09 -3.98
N PRO A 193 21.86 4.83 -4.41
CA PRO A 193 21.07 4.27 -5.50
C PRO A 193 19.65 3.94 -5.04
N LEU A 194 18.64 4.39 -5.80
CA LEU A 194 17.23 4.05 -5.60
C LEU A 194 16.77 3.03 -6.64
N ILE A 195 16.21 1.91 -6.17
CA ILE A 195 15.64 0.87 -7.05
C ILE A 195 14.40 1.43 -7.79
N GLY A 196 14.33 1.16 -9.08
CA GLY A 196 13.17 1.49 -9.93
C GLY A 196 12.99 2.98 -10.20
N THR A 197 14.07 3.75 -10.29
CA THR A 197 14.03 5.21 -10.50
C THR A 197 13.27 5.59 -11.79
N GLU A 198 13.64 5.04 -12.95
CA GLU A 198 12.94 5.35 -14.21
C GLU A 198 11.48 4.90 -14.18
N ASN A 199 11.22 3.76 -13.56
CA ASN A 199 9.88 3.20 -13.40
C ASN A 199 8.96 4.14 -12.59
N ARG A 200 9.46 4.73 -11.50
CA ARG A 200 8.73 5.71 -10.67
C ARG A 200 8.37 6.99 -11.45
N ALA A 201 9.31 7.53 -12.22
CA ALA A 201 9.05 8.71 -13.04
C ALA A 201 8.00 8.41 -14.13
N ARG A 202 8.04 7.21 -14.72
CA ARG A 202 7.00 6.74 -15.65
C ARG A 202 5.62 6.65 -14.99
N LEU A 203 5.51 6.15 -13.76
CA LEU A 203 4.24 6.10 -13.04
C LEU A 203 3.64 7.50 -12.83
N ILE A 204 4.46 8.50 -12.50
CA ILE A 204 4.01 9.89 -12.38
C ILE A 204 3.51 10.46 -13.71
N ARG A 205 4.19 10.17 -14.83
CA ARG A 205 3.70 10.56 -16.17
C ARG A 205 2.40 9.86 -16.53
N ASN A 206 2.26 8.56 -16.20
CA ASN A 206 1.02 7.82 -16.41
C ASN A 206 -0.13 8.43 -15.60
N LEU A 207 0.11 8.81 -14.34
CA LEU A 207 -0.84 9.54 -13.50
C LEU A 207 -1.31 10.83 -14.19
N GLY A 208 -0.39 11.61 -14.74
CA GLY A 208 -0.72 12.81 -15.51
C GLY A 208 -1.67 12.53 -16.68
N ARG A 209 -1.39 11.48 -17.47
CA ARG A 209 -2.22 11.06 -18.62
C ARG A 209 -3.60 10.56 -18.21
N VAL A 210 -3.68 9.81 -17.12
CA VAL A 210 -4.95 9.27 -16.62
C VAL A 210 -5.84 10.41 -16.16
N ILE A 211 -5.33 11.29 -15.32
CA ILE A 211 -6.08 12.40 -14.76
C ILE A 211 -6.45 13.44 -15.83
N SER A 212 -5.65 13.60 -16.90
CA SER A 212 -6.03 14.49 -18.00
C SER A 212 -7.21 13.99 -18.83
N ASN A 213 -7.42 12.67 -18.87
CA ASN A 213 -8.38 12.02 -19.76
C ASN A 213 -9.64 11.51 -19.04
N GLU A 214 -9.61 11.41 -17.71
CA GLU A 214 -10.71 10.87 -16.90
C GLU A 214 -11.48 12.00 -16.20
N GLU A 215 -12.60 12.42 -16.79
CA GLU A 215 -13.41 13.54 -16.29
C GLU A 215 -14.49 13.11 -15.28
N VAL A 216 -14.81 11.82 -15.18
CA VAL A 216 -15.82 11.32 -14.24
C VAL A 216 -15.26 11.32 -12.83
N PHE A 217 -14.09 10.70 -12.63
CA PHE A 217 -13.48 10.58 -11.32
C PHE A 217 -12.62 11.78 -10.94
N PHE A 218 -12.07 12.52 -11.89
CA PHE A 218 -11.27 13.72 -11.64
C PHE A 218 -11.87 14.95 -12.34
N PRO A 219 -13.12 15.33 -11.98
CA PRO A 219 -13.80 16.44 -12.62
C PRO A 219 -13.03 17.74 -12.41
N ARG A 220 -12.82 18.51 -13.48
CA ARG A 220 -12.25 19.86 -13.35
C ARG A 220 -13.18 20.72 -12.51
N SER A 221 -12.70 21.22 -11.38
CA SER A 221 -13.49 22.05 -10.44
C SER A 221 -12.87 23.43 -10.25
N GLY A 222 -13.71 24.45 -10.00
CA GLY A 222 -13.25 25.75 -9.50
C GLY A 222 -12.51 26.63 -10.51
N GLY A 223 -12.83 26.51 -11.81
CA GLY A 223 -12.24 27.37 -12.86
C GLY A 223 -10.77 27.10 -13.16
N LYS A 224 -10.17 26.05 -12.59
CA LYS A 224 -8.79 25.63 -12.88
C LYS A 224 -8.70 24.94 -14.25
N SER A 225 -7.58 25.14 -14.94
CA SER A 225 -7.34 24.65 -16.30
C SER A 225 -6.87 23.19 -16.38
N SER A 226 -6.48 22.57 -15.26
CA SER A 226 -5.98 21.19 -15.21
C SER A 226 -6.67 20.37 -14.11
N SER A 227 -6.93 19.10 -14.43
CA SER A 227 -7.42 18.10 -13.47
C SER A 227 -6.29 17.66 -12.52
N ARG A 228 -6.67 17.27 -11.30
CA ARG A 228 -5.75 16.83 -10.24
C ARG A 228 -6.29 15.61 -9.48
N PRO A 229 -5.44 14.80 -8.83
CA PRO A 229 -5.92 13.65 -8.07
C PRO A 229 -6.95 14.03 -7.00
N GLY A 230 -6.73 15.16 -6.32
CA GLY A 230 -7.63 15.70 -5.30
C GLY A 230 -9.05 15.98 -5.80
N ASN A 231 -9.27 16.15 -7.11
CA ASN A 231 -10.63 16.29 -7.65
C ASN A 231 -11.51 15.06 -7.43
N MET A 232 -10.93 13.89 -7.13
CA MET A 232 -11.72 12.74 -6.69
C MET A 232 -12.60 13.03 -5.48
N PHE A 233 -12.15 13.94 -4.60
CA PHE A 233 -12.93 14.32 -3.43
C PHE A 233 -14.27 14.95 -3.83
N ASP A 234 -14.29 15.74 -4.91
CA ASP A 234 -15.52 16.35 -5.42
C ASP A 234 -16.48 15.31 -5.98
N TYR A 235 -15.94 14.33 -6.71
CA TYR A 235 -16.72 13.18 -7.15
C TYR A 235 -17.32 12.43 -5.95
N LEU A 236 -16.51 12.12 -4.93
CA LEU A 236 -16.97 11.39 -3.74
C LEU A 236 -18.03 12.16 -2.95
N VAL A 237 -17.85 13.47 -2.75
CA VAL A 237 -18.84 14.35 -2.12
C VAL A 237 -20.15 14.34 -2.92
N SER A 238 -20.09 14.36 -4.26
CA SER A 238 -21.28 14.29 -5.11
C SER A 238 -22.03 12.96 -5.02
N LYS A 239 -21.36 11.88 -4.58
CA LYS A 239 -21.95 10.56 -4.34
C LYS A 239 -22.34 10.33 -2.88
N SER A 240 -22.04 11.29 -2.00
CA SER A 240 -22.31 11.15 -0.58
C SER A 240 -23.80 11.30 -0.26
N ILE A 241 -24.25 10.54 0.73
CA ILE A 241 -25.59 10.64 1.29
C ILE A 241 -25.42 10.99 2.77
N TYR A 242 -25.96 12.14 3.19
CA TYR A 242 -25.78 12.68 4.55
C TYR A 242 -24.32 12.75 5.02
N GLY A 243 -23.39 13.15 4.14
CA GLY A 243 -21.96 13.27 4.46
C GLY A 243 -21.25 11.93 4.65
N LYS A 244 -21.78 10.84 4.08
CA LYS A 244 -21.19 9.50 4.15
C LYS A 244 -21.03 8.89 2.76
N ILE A 245 -19.96 8.13 2.58
CA ILE A 245 -19.73 7.25 1.43
C ILE A 245 -19.40 5.84 1.91
N GLY A 246 -19.71 4.82 1.11
CA GLY A 246 -19.20 3.47 1.35
C GLY A 246 -17.77 3.33 0.80
N VAL A 247 -16.91 2.55 1.45
CA VAL A 247 -15.51 2.37 0.99
C VAL A 247 -15.41 1.83 -0.44
N LYS A 248 -16.41 1.07 -0.90
CA LYS A 248 -16.52 0.60 -2.29
C LYS A 248 -16.59 1.74 -3.32
N GLN A 249 -17.15 2.90 -2.95
CA GLN A 249 -17.19 4.07 -3.84
C GLN A 249 -15.79 4.68 -4.00
N LEU A 250 -15.00 4.76 -2.93
CA LEU A 250 -13.60 5.16 -2.98
C LEU A 250 -12.76 4.12 -3.74
N TRP A 251 -12.94 2.84 -3.44
CA TRP A 251 -12.27 1.74 -4.13
C TRP A 251 -12.52 1.78 -5.64
N LYS A 252 -13.76 2.05 -6.07
CA LYS A 252 -14.10 2.20 -7.49
C LYS A 252 -13.27 3.28 -8.17
N VAL A 253 -13.15 4.46 -7.55
CA VAL A 253 -12.31 5.55 -8.07
C VAL A 253 -10.85 5.09 -8.19
N ILE A 254 -10.36 4.35 -7.19
CA ILE A 254 -8.97 3.90 -7.18
C ILE A 254 -8.73 2.82 -8.23
N ILE A 255 -9.54 1.78 -8.28
CA ILE A 255 -9.29 0.62 -9.14
C ILE A 255 -9.62 0.89 -10.61
N GLU A 256 -10.59 1.74 -10.91
CA GLU A 256 -10.95 2.12 -12.28
C GLU A 256 -10.23 3.42 -12.68
N GLY A 257 -10.32 4.46 -11.86
CA GLY A 257 -9.78 5.77 -12.16
C GLY A 257 -8.26 5.85 -12.16
N PHE A 258 -7.54 4.94 -11.47
CA PHE A 258 -6.08 4.86 -11.55
C PHE A 258 -5.59 3.65 -12.35
N TYR A 259 -6.49 2.90 -13.02
CA TYR A 259 -6.15 1.64 -13.67
C TYR A 259 -4.94 1.75 -14.62
N GLU A 260 -4.92 2.77 -15.49
CA GLU A 260 -3.85 2.99 -16.47
C GLU A 260 -2.59 3.68 -15.90
N VAL A 261 -2.54 3.92 -14.58
CA VAL A 261 -1.32 4.37 -13.88
C VAL A 261 -0.38 3.19 -13.70
N TRP A 262 -0.94 2.06 -13.27
CA TRP A 262 -0.19 0.88 -12.85
C TRP A 262 0.40 0.12 -14.05
N PRO A 263 1.54 -0.59 -13.86
CA PRO A 263 2.09 -1.45 -14.90
C PRO A 263 1.10 -2.55 -15.29
N LYS A 264 1.04 -2.85 -16.58
CA LYS A 264 0.23 -3.97 -17.10
C LYS A 264 0.99 -5.28 -16.87
N THR A 265 0.29 -6.27 -16.37
CA THR A 265 0.79 -7.65 -16.23
C THR A 265 0.20 -8.55 -17.31
N GLU A 266 0.73 -9.76 -17.42
CA GLU A 266 0.26 -10.78 -18.37
C GLU A 266 -1.13 -11.35 -18.02
N THR A 267 -1.55 -11.24 -16.75
CA THR A 267 -2.86 -11.70 -16.29
C THR A 267 -3.94 -10.76 -16.81
N LYS A 268 -4.85 -11.31 -17.63
CA LYS A 268 -5.88 -10.56 -18.33
C LYS A 268 -7.23 -11.25 -18.27
N ILE A 269 -8.29 -10.44 -18.30
CA ILE A 269 -9.66 -10.84 -18.58
C ILE A 269 -10.11 -10.04 -19.80
N GLU A 270 -10.61 -10.72 -20.84
CA GLU A 270 -11.05 -10.07 -22.09
C GLU A 270 -10.01 -9.07 -22.65
N GLN A 271 -8.73 -9.45 -22.65
CA GLN A 271 -7.57 -8.63 -23.06
C GLN A 271 -7.24 -7.42 -22.16
N VAL A 272 -8.04 -7.15 -21.11
CA VAL A 272 -7.77 -6.12 -20.11
C VAL A 272 -6.88 -6.69 -19.03
N SER A 273 -5.71 -6.08 -18.81
CA SER A 273 -4.82 -6.48 -17.71
C SER A 273 -5.52 -6.26 -16.36
N LEU A 274 -5.24 -7.14 -15.41
CA LEU A 274 -5.69 -6.98 -14.04
C LEU A 274 -4.65 -6.28 -13.16
N GLY A 275 -3.48 -5.91 -13.69
CA GLY A 275 -2.42 -5.32 -12.88
C GLY A 275 -1.90 -6.33 -11.86
N ASP A 276 -1.93 -6.00 -10.57
CA ASP A 276 -1.46 -6.88 -9.50
C ASP A 276 -2.46 -8.02 -9.20
N ALA A 277 -2.55 -8.93 -10.17
CA ALA A 277 -3.27 -10.19 -10.11
C ALA A 277 -2.48 -11.26 -10.86
N TRP A 278 -2.44 -12.48 -10.33
CA TRP A 278 -1.52 -13.51 -10.78
C TRP A 278 -2.21 -14.86 -10.92
N LYS A 279 -1.66 -15.72 -11.78
CA LYS A 279 -2.05 -17.13 -11.82
C LYS A 279 -1.46 -17.86 -10.61
N CYS A 280 -2.28 -18.69 -9.97
CA CYS A 280 -1.95 -19.45 -8.79
C CYS A 280 -2.35 -20.92 -9.00
N ASP A 281 -1.36 -21.78 -9.20
CA ASP A 281 -1.55 -23.16 -9.66
C ASP A 281 -2.29 -24.03 -8.64
N ILE A 282 -2.09 -23.76 -7.35
CA ILE A 282 -2.76 -24.52 -6.28
C ILE A 282 -4.29 -24.45 -6.43
N LEU A 283 -4.85 -23.33 -6.91
CA LEU A 283 -6.29 -23.17 -7.10
C LEU A 283 -6.90 -24.16 -8.10
N MET A 284 -6.09 -24.71 -9.02
CA MET A 284 -6.54 -25.76 -9.95
C MET A 284 -6.78 -27.11 -9.27
N GLN A 285 -6.33 -27.28 -8.02
CA GLN A 285 -6.54 -28.49 -7.21
C GLN A 285 -7.80 -28.43 -6.32
N GLY A 286 -8.54 -27.31 -6.39
CA GLY A 286 -9.76 -27.09 -5.62
C GLY A 286 -11.00 -27.05 -6.49
N THR A 287 -12.15 -27.27 -5.87
CA THR A 287 -13.46 -27.05 -6.47
C THR A 287 -14.20 -26.05 -5.58
N PHE A 288 -14.38 -24.83 -6.07
CA PHE A 288 -14.88 -23.71 -5.24
C PHE A 288 -16.20 -23.14 -5.73
N SER A 289 -16.30 -22.90 -7.04
CA SER A 289 -17.43 -22.22 -7.66
C SER A 289 -17.42 -22.46 -9.16
N ASP A 290 -18.59 -22.65 -9.74
CA ASP A 290 -18.79 -22.71 -11.19
C ASP A 290 -18.72 -21.31 -11.84
N ARG A 291 -18.78 -20.23 -11.03
CA ARG A 291 -18.61 -18.86 -11.53
C ARG A 291 -17.18 -18.63 -12.02
N PHE A 292 -17.06 -18.15 -13.25
CA PHE A 292 -15.81 -17.73 -13.88
C PHE A 292 -14.77 -18.86 -13.94
N GLU A 293 -15.20 -20.08 -14.27
CA GLU A 293 -14.37 -21.28 -14.26
C GLU A 293 -13.06 -21.14 -15.05
N GLU A 294 -13.09 -20.45 -16.20
CA GLU A 294 -11.91 -20.19 -17.03
C GLU A 294 -10.84 -19.33 -16.34
N TYR A 295 -11.21 -18.57 -15.31
CA TYR A 295 -10.33 -17.72 -14.52
C TYR A 295 -10.11 -18.26 -13.10
N ASN A 296 -10.40 -19.55 -12.86
CA ASN A 296 -10.40 -20.06 -11.49
C ASN A 296 -9.03 -20.03 -10.80
N ASN A 297 -7.96 -20.05 -11.59
CA ASN A 297 -6.59 -19.96 -11.09
C ASN A 297 -6.08 -18.52 -10.94
N ILE A 298 -6.91 -17.49 -11.10
CA ILE A 298 -6.47 -16.09 -10.92
C ILE A 298 -6.74 -15.66 -9.47
N ILE A 299 -5.75 -14.98 -8.89
CA ILE A 299 -5.87 -14.29 -7.60
C ILE A 299 -5.51 -12.80 -7.77
N PRO A 300 -6.45 -11.87 -7.50
CA PRO A 300 -6.15 -10.46 -7.44
C PRO A 300 -5.63 -10.04 -6.06
N PHE A 301 -4.62 -9.18 -6.04
CA PHE A 301 -4.12 -8.55 -4.80
C PHE A 301 -4.35 -7.05 -4.79
N HIS A 302 -4.15 -6.38 -5.93
CA HIS A 302 -4.32 -4.93 -6.07
C HIS A 302 -3.66 -4.14 -4.93
N LYS A 303 -2.49 -4.59 -4.46
CA LYS A 303 -1.97 -4.18 -3.14
C LYS A 303 -1.76 -2.67 -3.03
N LEU A 304 -1.30 -2.03 -4.10
CA LEU A 304 -1.12 -0.58 -4.11
C LEU A 304 -2.43 0.20 -4.12
N SER A 305 -3.43 -0.30 -4.84
CA SER A 305 -4.77 0.25 -4.80
C SER A 305 -5.32 0.15 -3.37
N MET A 306 -5.09 -0.98 -2.68
CA MET A 306 -5.48 -1.18 -1.28
C MET A 306 -4.73 -0.21 -0.35
N TRP A 307 -3.43 -0.05 -0.57
CA TRP A 307 -2.60 0.89 0.20
C TRP A 307 -3.01 2.35 0.01
N LEU A 308 -3.29 2.76 -1.23
CA LEU A 308 -3.80 4.08 -1.54
C LEU A 308 -5.18 4.29 -0.90
N THR A 309 -6.04 3.28 -0.92
CA THR A 309 -7.37 3.34 -0.28
C THR A 309 -7.24 3.61 1.21
N TRP A 310 -6.45 2.81 1.93
CA TRP A 310 -6.20 3.03 3.36
C TRP A 310 -5.64 4.43 3.66
N SER A 311 -4.70 4.89 2.83
CA SER A 311 -4.10 6.21 2.98
C SER A 311 -5.10 7.35 2.77
N LEU A 312 -6.01 7.21 1.79
CA LEU A 312 -6.97 8.25 1.46
C LEU A 312 -8.19 8.27 2.39
N VAL A 313 -8.60 7.14 2.98
CA VAL A 313 -9.66 7.10 4.00
C VAL A 313 -9.38 8.12 5.09
N GLU A 314 -8.17 8.09 5.67
CA GLU A 314 -7.81 9.01 6.75
C GLU A 314 -7.85 10.48 6.31
N ALA A 315 -7.34 10.81 5.12
CA ALA A 315 -7.38 12.18 4.60
C ALA A 315 -8.81 12.68 4.36
N ILE A 316 -9.68 11.82 3.81
CA ILE A 316 -11.07 12.14 3.52
C ILE A 316 -11.86 12.36 4.81
N GLU A 317 -11.68 11.52 5.83
CA GLU A 317 -12.37 11.65 7.10
C GLU A 317 -11.84 12.83 7.93
N ARG A 318 -10.52 12.89 8.14
CA ARG A 318 -9.88 13.89 9.03
C ARG A 318 -9.93 15.31 8.48
N VAL A 319 -9.81 15.46 7.16
CA VAL A 319 -9.66 16.78 6.52
C VAL A 319 -10.90 17.15 5.71
N GLY A 320 -11.48 16.18 5.01
CA GLY A 320 -12.67 16.39 4.18
C GLY A 320 -13.99 16.34 4.96
N CYS A 321 -13.98 15.91 6.23
CA CYS A 321 -15.17 15.70 7.05
C CYS A 321 -16.22 14.82 6.37
N LEU A 322 -15.79 13.84 5.56
CA LEU A 322 -16.64 12.90 4.85
C LEU A 322 -16.42 11.51 5.42
N ALA A 323 -17.43 10.94 6.09
CA ALA A 323 -17.27 9.64 6.74
C ALA A 323 -17.22 8.50 5.71
N VAL A 324 -16.29 7.55 5.91
CA VAL A 324 -16.14 6.38 5.03
C VAL A 324 -16.59 5.12 5.77
N CYS A 325 -17.70 4.54 5.32
CA CYS A 325 -18.31 3.37 5.92
C CYS A 325 -17.75 2.06 5.33
N ASP A 326 -18.07 0.94 5.99
CA ASP A 326 -17.76 -0.42 5.53
C ASP A 326 -16.27 -0.75 5.40
N LEU A 327 -15.41 -0.13 6.22
CA LEU A 327 -13.96 -0.35 6.20
C LEU A 327 -13.54 -1.81 6.42
N HIS A 328 -14.40 -2.64 7.03
CA HIS A 328 -14.19 -4.09 7.18
C HIS A 328 -14.07 -4.83 5.84
N LEU A 329 -14.50 -4.22 4.73
CA LEU A 329 -14.34 -4.78 3.38
C LEU A 329 -12.90 -4.68 2.87
N LEU A 330 -12.09 -3.74 3.36
CA LEU A 330 -10.68 -3.64 3.00
C LEU A 330 -9.89 -4.79 3.60
N THR A 331 -8.82 -5.22 2.92
CA THR A 331 -7.97 -6.32 3.36
C THR A 331 -6.66 -5.81 3.97
N GLY A 332 -5.93 -6.73 4.60
CA GLY A 332 -4.53 -6.52 4.92
C GLY A 332 -3.69 -6.34 3.65
N LEU A 333 -2.46 -5.87 3.81
CA LEU A 333 -1.52 -5.68 2.70
C LEU A 333 -0.62 -6.92 2.58
N PRO A 334 -0.65 -7.66 1.46
CA PRO A 334 0.22 -8.81 1.24
C PRO A 334 1.62 -8.36 0.82
N GLU A 335 2.26 -7.56 1.68
CA GLU A 335 3.64 -7.11 1.52
C GLU A 335 4.58 -7.87 2.46
N TYR A 336 5.87 -7.73 2.17
CA TYR A 336 6.89 -8.61 2.72
C TYR A 336 7.10 -8.49 4.23
N ARG A 337 6.74 -7.37 4.88
CA ARG A 337 6.85 -7.24 6.35
C ARG A 337 5.72 -7.98 7.06
N ASN A 338 4.48 -7.78 6.63
CA ASN A 338 3.30 -8.47 7.17
C ASN A 338 3.42 -9.98 6.95
N GLY A 339 3.70 -10.41 5.72
CA GLY A 339 3.90 -11.82 5.42
C GLY A 339 5.16 -12.37 6.10
N GLY A 340 6.19 -11.54 6.25
CA GLY A 340 7.47 -11.91 6.86
C GLY A 340 7.34 -12.19 8.34
N LEU A 341 6.55 -11.39 9.06
CA LEU A 341 6.22 -11.65 10.47
C LEU A 341 5.59 -13.03 10.64
N LEU A 342 4.60 -13.36 9.82
CA LEU A 342 3.90 -14.65 9.89
C LEU A 342 4.85 -15.83 9.61
N VAL A 343 5.86 -15.64 8.77
CA VAL A 343 6.89 -16.65 8.49
C VAL A 343 7.90 -16.75 9.63
N ASP A 344 8.47 -15.64 10.08
CA ASP A 344 9.48 -15.61 11.15
C ASP A 344 8.91 -16.09 12.49
N MET A 345 7.61 -15.90 12.73
CA MET A 345 6.89 -16.44 13.90
C MET A 345 6.34 -17.85 13.67
N GLY A 346 6.53 -18.42 12.48
CA GLY A 346 6.22 -19.81 12.15
C GLY A 346 4.75 -20.14 11.91
N VAL A 347 3.88 -19.14 11.78
CA VAL A 347 2.48 -19.31 11.35
C VAL A 347 2.44 -19.82 9.91
N ILE A 348 3.28 -19.25 9.05
CA ILE A 348 3.54 -19.75 7.69
C ILE A 348 4.91 -20.41 7.70
N GLN A 349 5.00 -21.65 7.24
CA GLN A 349 6.26 -22.39 7.20
C GLN A 349 6.62 -22.67 5.74
N LEU A 350 7.69 -22.05 5.26
CA LEU A 350 8.25 -22.33 3.94
C LEU A 350 8.97 -23.68 3.97
N ASN A 351 8.66 -24.55 3.03
CA ASN A 351 9.24 -25.89 2.94
C ASN A 351 10.75 -25.80 2.66
N GLN A 352 11.53 -26.60 3.39
CA GLN A 352 13.00 -26.58 3.31
C GLN A 352 13.52 -26.85 1.90
N ILE A 353 12.87 -27.75 1.16
CA ILE A 353 13.24 -28.07 -0.24
C ILE A 353 13.23 -26.80 -1.11
N THR A 354 12.23 -25.93 -0.94
CA THR A 354 12.13 -24.67 -1.70
C THR A 354 13.24 -23.68 -1.34
N ILE A 355 13.72 -23.71 -0.08
CA ILE A 355 14.86 -22.90 0.37
C ILE A 355 16.15 -23.45 -0.24
N ASP A 356 16.36 -24.77 -0.15
CA ASP A 356 17.54 -25.46 -0.64
C ASP A 356 17.71 -25.26 -2.15
N GLU A 357 16.62 -25.29 -2.92
CA GLU A 357 16.60 -24.99 -4.35
C GLU A 357 17.17 -23.59 -4.66
N GLN A 358 16.74 -22.55 -3.92
CA GLN A 358 17.27 -21.19 -4.13
C GLN A 358 18.75 -21.07 -3.72
N ILE A 359 19.16 -21.80 -2.69
CA ILE A 359 20.58 -21.85 -2.28
C ILE A 359 21.41 -22.50 -3.39
N MET A 360 20.96 -23.62 -3.96
CA MET A 360 21.68 -24.34 -5.02
C MET A 360 21.81 -23.52 -6.30
N THR A 361 20.79 -22.73 -6.66
CA THR A 361 20.84 -21.85 -7.84
C THR A 361 21.58 -20.54 -7.58
N GLY A 362 21.97 -20.26 -6.34
CA GLY A 362 22.60 -18.99 -5.95
C GLY A 362 21.64 -17.81 -5.87
N ASN A 363 20.33 -18.05 -5.95
CA ASN A 363 19.27 -17.04 -5.83
C ASN A 363 19.01 -16.68 -4.38
N VAL A 364 20.05 -16.19 -3.71
CA VAL A 364 19.98 -15.76 -2.31
C VAL A 364 20.57 -14.37 -2.17
N ASN A 365 20.08 -13.62 -1.19
CA ASN A 365 20.71 -12.37 -0.83
C ASN A 365 22.16 -12.63 -0.39
N THR A 366 23.09 -11.83 -0.91
CA THR A 366 24.53 -12.05 -0.72
C THR A 366 24.99 -11.82 0.72
N GLU A 367 24.27 -10.99 1.49
CA GLU A 367 24.67 -10.56 2.84
C GLU A 367 24.10 -11.44 3.95
N ASP A 368 22.86 -11.92 3.78
CA ASP A 368 22.11 -12.65 4.81
C ASP A 368 21.62 -14.05 4.39
N LYS A 369 21.84 -14.45 3.13
CA LYS A 369 21.43 -15.75 2.54
C LYS A 369 19.92 -15.99 2.47
N THR A 370 19.10 -14.96 2.61
CA THR A 370 17.65 -15.04 2.41
C THR A 370 17.35 -15.51 0.99
N PRO A 371 16.47 -16.51 0.79
CA PRO A 371 16.08 -16.97 -0.54
C PRO A 371 15.33 -15.88 -1.30
N LEU A 372 15.65 -15.72 -2.59
CA LEU A 372 15.07 -14.72 -3.47
C LEU A 372 14.13 -15.39 -4.48
N PHE A 373 12.97 -14.79 -4.69
CA PHE A 373 11.97 -15.28 -5.62
C PHE A 373 11.47 -14.15 -6.54
N GLU A 374 11.16 -14.51 -7.78
CA GLU A 374 10.47 -13.61 -8.70
C GLU A 374 9.06 -13.30 -8.19
N VAL A 375 8.58 -12.09 -8.47
CA VAL A 375 7.30 -11.62 -7.95
C VAL A 375 6.09 -12.41 -8.47
N ASN A 376 6.21 -12.98 -9.67
CA ASN A 376 5.19 -13.82 -10.30
C ASN A 376 5.38 -15.32 -9.98
N SER A 377 6.36 -15.69 -9.15
CA SER A 377 6.57 -17.07 -8.75
C SER A 377 5.42 -17.59 -7.90
N GLN A 378 5.12 -18.89 -8.00
CA GLN A 378 4.04 -19.52 -7.24
C GLN A 378 4.28 -19.43 -5.71
N VAL A 379 5.54 -19.43 -5.27
CA VAL A 379 5.92 -19.20 -3.86
C VAL A 379 5.44 -17.82 -3.39
N VAL A 380 5.73 -16.76 -4.14
CA VAL A 380 5.32 -15.40 -3.77
C VAL A 380 3.82 -15.23 -3.85
N VAL A 381 3.18 -15.75 -4.90
CA VAL A 381 1.72 -15.65 -5.07
C VAL A 381 0.97 -16.37 -3.94
N GLU A 382 1.34 -17.61 -3.60
CA GLU A 382 0.73 -18.33 -2.47
C GLU A 382 0.99 -17.64 -1.12
N TRP A 383 2.22 -17.15 -0.90
CA TRP A 383 2.56 -16.43 0.34
C TRP A 383 1.74 -15.15 0.52
N ARG A 384 1.55 -14.38 -0.56
CA ARG A 384 0.73 -13.16 -0.55
C ARG A 384 -0.74 -13.48 -0.26
N ALA A 385 -1.27 -14.54 -0.85
CA ALA A 385 -2.63 -15.02 -0.56
C ALA A 385 -2.81 -15.44 0.91
N LEU A 386 -1.86 -16.22 1.42
CA LEU A 386 -1.84 -16.64 2.82
C LEU A 386 -1.78 -15.42 3.76
N THR A 387 -0.96 -14.43 3.42
CA THR A 387 -0.81 -13.20 4.22
C THR A 387 -2.13 -12.46 4.37
N ILE A 388 -2.92 -12.27 3.31
CA ILE A 388 -4.24 -11.62 3.41
C ILE A 388 -5.14 -12.35 4.40
N THR A 389 -5.32 -13.66 4.21
CA THR A 389 -6.24 -14.46 5.02
C THR A 389 -5.79 -14.55 6.49
N LEU A 390 -4.49 -14.72 6.72
CA LEU A 390 -3.94 -14.85 8.07
C LEU A 390 -3.90 -13.52 8.82
N LEU A 391 -3.81 -12.38 8.14
CA LEU A 391 -3.97 -11.07 8.78
C LEU A 391 -5.41 -10.86 9.27
N ASP A 392 -6.43 -11.25 8.50
CA ASP A 392 -7.83 -11.19 8.94
C ASP A 392 -8.04 -12.08 10.19
N LYS A 393 -7.43 -13.27 10.23
CA LYS A 393 -7.47 -14.16 11.40
C LYS A 393 -6.71 -13.61 12.60
N LEU A 394 -5.49 -13.13 12.39
CA LEU A 394 -4.67 -12.49 13.43
C LEU A 394 -5.39 -11.28 14.05
N HIS A 395 -6.12 -10.52 13.22
CA HIS A 395 -6.91 -9.38 13.66
C HIS A 395 -7.98 -9.77 14.68
N LEU A 396 -8.69 -10.88 14.44
CA LEU A 396 -9.68 -11.40 15.38
C LEU A 396 -9.02 -11.84 16.70
N VAL A 397 -7.94 -12.61 16.62
CA VAL A 397 -7.20 -13.10 17.81
C VAL A 397 -6.65 -11.93 18.64
N LEU A 398 -6.10 -10.90 17.99
CA LEU A 398 -5.59 -9.71 18.68
C LEU A 398 -6.73 -8.92 19.33
N CYS A 399 -7.85 -8.73 18.64
CA CYS A 399 -9.00 -8.01 19.21
C CYS A 399 -9.53 -8.71 20.47
N GLU A 400 -9.62 -10.04 20.44
CA GLU A 400 -9.98 -10.85 21.61
C GLU A 400 -8.97 -10.67 22.74
N ALA A 401 -7.67 -10.76 22.45
CA ALA A 401 -6.61 -10.56 23.44
C ALA A 401 -6.60 -9.15 24.06
N LEU A 402 -6.96 -8.12 23.29
CA LEU A 402 -7.07 -6.73 23.75
C LEU A 402 -8.42 -6.43 24.42
N GLY A 403 -9.40 -7.34 24.37
CA GLY A 403 -10.76 -7.10 24.84
C GLY A 403 -11.50 -6.03 24.04
N MET A 404 -11.19 -5.86 22.76
CA MET A 404 -11.73 -4.83 21.87
C MET A 404 -12.59 -5.43 20.76
N LYS A 405 -13.54 -4.65 20.23
CA LYS A 405 -14.24 -5.01 19.00
C LYS A 405 -13.41 -4.62 17.78
N THR A 406 -13.59 -5.36 16.68
CA THR A 406 -12.96 -5.03 15.38
C THR A 406 -13.37 -3.66 14.83
N SER A 407 -14.50 -3.10 15.29
CA SER A 407 -14.90 -1.72 14.99
C SER A 407 -14.11 -0.65 15.74
N GLU A 408 -13.56 -0.99 16.92
CA GLU A 408 -12.78 -0.08 17.77
C GLU A 408 -11.27 -0.17 17.45
N PHE A 409 -10.83 -1.38 17.12
CA PHE A 409 -9.50 -1.67 16.62
C PHE A 409 -9.58 -2.25 15.20
N PRO A 410 -9.82 -1.44 14.15
CA PRO A 410 -9.90 -1.93 12.77
C PRO A 410 -8.58 -2.48 12.24
N LEU A 411 -8.64 -3.23 11.15
CA LEU A 411 -7.50 -3.95 10.57
C LEU A 411 -6.30 -3.04 10.27
N ASN A 412 -6.52 -1.80 9.82
CA ASN A 412 -5.45 -0.83 9.62
C ASN A 412 -4.71 -0.45 10.91
N LYS A 413 -5.31 -0.53 12.10
CA LYS A 413 -4.58 -0.36 13.36
C LYS A 413 -3.68 -1.56 13.67
N LEU A 414 -4.12 -2.78 13.34
CA LEU A 414 -3.26 -3.98 13.40
C LEU A 414 -2.06 -3.81 12.47
N LEU A 415 -2.25 -3.26 11.27
CA LEU A 415 -1.13 -3.05 10.34
C LEU A 415 -0.10 -2.08 10.93
N GLU A 416 -0.54 -0.94 11.48
CA GLU A 416 0.36 0.12 11.97
C GLU A 416 1.18 -0.29 13.19
N ALA A 417 0.50 -0.63 14.28
CA ALA A 417 1.16 -0.97 15.55
C ALA A 417 1.54 -2.44 15.67
N GLY A 418 1.02 -3.28 14.77
CA GLY A 418 1.22 -4.72 14.80
C GLY A 418 2.06 -5.20 13.63
N SER A 419 1.42 -5.80 12.63
CA SER A 419 2.09 -6.71 11.70
C SER A 419 3.24 -6.08 10.91
N TRP A 420 3.12 -4.82 10.50
CA TRP A 420 4.15 -4.14 9.71
C TRP A 420 5.34 -3.74 10.58
N LYS A 421 5.09 -3.22 11.79
CA LYS A 421 6.13 -2.82 12.74
C LYS A 421 6.84 -4.03 13.35
N ALA A 422 6.06 -4.98 13.86
CA ALA A 422 6.54 -6.25 14.40
C ALA A 422 7.38 -7.02 13.37
N GLY A 423 6.90 -7.12 12.12
CA GLY A 423 7.64 -7.74 11.03
C GLY A 423 8.97 -7.06 10.75
N ARG A 424 9.01 -5.72 10.79
CA ARG A 424 10.25 -4.94 10.64
C ARG A 424 11.23 -5.17 11.81
N GLU A 425 10.78 -5.05 13.06
CA GLU A 425 11.63 -5.26 14.24
C GLU A 425 12.21 -6.68 14.28
N LEU A 426 11.38 -7.68 14.01
CA LEU A 426 11.81 -9.07 14.01
C LEU A 426 12.78 -9.37 12.85
N SER A 427 12.54 -8.81 11.67
CA SER A 427 13.47 -8.91 10.53
C SER A 427 14.85 -8.36 10.86
N PHE A 428 14.94 -7.21 11.54
CA PHE A 428 16.23 -6.67 12.00
C PHE A 428 16.89 -7.53 13.09
N LYS A 429 16.10 -8.11 13.99
CA LYS A 429 16.63 -9.02 15.02
C LYS A 429 17.21 -10.30 14.42
N LEU A 430 16.53 -10.89 13.45
CA LEU A 430 16.92 -12.17 12.83
C LEU A 430 17.94 -12.01 11.71
N ARG A 431 17.91 -10.87 10.99
CA ARG A 431 18.79 -10.58 9.84
C ARG A 431 19.41 -9.18 10.00
N PRO A 432 20.28 -8.96 10.99
CA PRO A 432 20.75 -7.63 11.40
C PRO A 432 21.54 -6.86 10.35
N LYS A 433 22.15 -7.54 9.38
CA LYS A 433 22.92 -6.90 8.30
C LYS A 433 22.02 -6.12 7.34
N THR A 434 20.82 -6.63 7.08
CA THR A 434 19.97 -6.16 5.98
C THR A 434 18.59 -5.67 6.45
N GLY A 435 18.07 -6.24 7.55
CA GLY A 435 16.68 -6.08 7.98
C GLY A 435 15.68 -6.63 6.97
N ASN A 436 16.07 -7.62 6.16
CA ASN A 436 15.22 -8.22 5.14
C ASN A 436 14.17 -9.17 5.75
N PRO A 437 13.02 -9.36 5.08
CA PRO A 437 12.06 -10.41 5.40
C PRO A 437 12.66 -11.82 5.17
N PRO A 438 12.05 -12.89 5.72
CA PRO A 438 12.47 -14.28 5.51
C PRO A 438 12.35 -14.79 4.07
N ILE A 439 11.54 -14.14 3.23
CA ILE A 439 11.35 -14.45 1.82
C ILE A 439 11.63 -13.16 1.05
N GLY A 440 12.72 -13.16 0.29
CA GLY A 440 13.11 -12.01 -0.51
C GLY A 440 12.41 -12.02 -1.87
N ILE A 441 12.01 -10.84 -2.35
CA ILE A 441 11.40 -10.66 -3.66
C ILE A 441 12.38 -9.91 -4.56
N ILE A 442 12.62 -10.44 -5.76
CA ILE A 442 13.34 -9.74 -6.81
C ILE A 442 12.37 -8.68 -7.36
N SER A 443 12.64 -7.40 -7.07
CA SER A 443 11.77 -6.28 -7.46
C SER A 443 12.50 -5.29 -8.36
N ASP A 444 11.80 -4.83 -9.38
CA ASP A 444 12.21 -3.75 -10.29
C ASP A 444 11.66 -2.37 -9.85
N GLY A 445 11.08 -2.30 -8.65
CA GLY A 445 10.39 -1.12 -8.14
C GLY A 445 9.06 -0.83 -8.83
N THR A 446 8.38 -1.84 -9.37
CA THR A 446 7.02 -1.72 -9.92
C THR A 446 5.99 -2.66 -9.28
N VAL A 447 6.43 -3.70 -8.59
CA VAL A 447 5.59 -4.59 -7.78
C VAL A 447 6.07 -4.56 -6.33
N PHE A 448 5.13 -4.32 -5.40
CA PHE A 448 5.37 -3.65 -4.11
C PHE A 448 5.12 -4.52 -2.89
#